data_AF-A0A851IHW1-F1
#
_entry.id   AF-A0A851IHW1-F1
#
_cell.length_a   1.000
_cell.length_b   1.000
_cell.length_c   1.000
_cell.angle_alpha   90.00
_cell.angle_beta   90.00
_cell.angle_gamma   90.00
#
_symmetry.space_group_name_H-M   'P 1'
#
loop_
_entity.id
_entity.type
_entity.pdbx_description
1 polymer ?
#
loop_
_entity_poly.entity_id
_entity_poly.type
_entity_poly.pdbx_seq_one_letter_code
_entity_poly.pdbx_strand_id
1 'polypeptide(L)'
;MKKKLLAISIFFVIAIIICTAIYINKHNSKNEDMETKVQFEYNSNMSVLPFQNTFLIYDGKKLIRKSDTFKDLFTLRLVASNYVIKTMSEDIYILDKTEKILYKISKDGEIVSQVKFVENGQNIYPLKNSDVVLQYSTGVNTDGIIIYDKDLKKKKDINYPNGLVNTVAYEERTNNLFVSIQVVNELDVINSIYVYDFKYEPQLFQNYKNLVTMALDVLGNNILILDPTALYIMDKDFKNVSKVSAQASFERMIIANDKIYLQDGEKNVRIFDKAGNLVEEKSFKEPIINMFTNVSQVVYVSKSEIYSDKKDYVVQEVIDKSILLSNNKLIVFFNGGIRTFAIPY
;
A
#
# COMPACT_ATOMS: atom_id res chain seq x y z
N MET A 1 -69.65 -22.75 10.81
CA MET A 1 -68.62 -21.91 11.47
C MET A 1 -67.33 -22.65 11.81
N LYS A 2 -67.36 -23.78 12.53
CA LYS A 2 -66.13 -24.49 12.98
C LYS A 2 -65.11 -24.83 11.87
N LYS A 3 -65.54 -25.30 10.68
CA LYS A 3 -64.64 -25.61 9.55
C LYS A 3 -63.96 -24.37 8.93
N LYS A 4 -64.65 -23.21 8.89
CA LYS A 4 -64.07 -21.95 8.41
C LYS A 4 -63.05 -21.39 9.40
N LEU A 5 -63.32 -21.48 10.71
CA LEU A 5 -62.37 -21.07 11.75
C LEU A 5 -61.11 -21.96 11.75
N LEU A 6 -61.27 -23.27 11.53
CA LEU A 6 -60.15 -24.20 11.42
C LEU A 6 -59.25 -23.87 10.21
N ALA A 7 -59.85 -23.58 9.05
CA ALA A 7 -59.12 -23.22 7.85
C ALA A 7 -58.34 -21.89 8.01
N ILE A 8 -58.95 -20.89 8.66
CA ILE A 8 -58.28 -19.61 8.97
C ILE A 8 -57.12 -19.81 9.94
N SER A 9 -57.29 -20.65 10.97
CA SER A 9 -56.23 -20.97 11.93
C SER A 9 -55.05 -21.69 11.25
N ILE A 10 -55.33 -22.67 10.40
CA ILE A 10 -54.29 -23.38 9.62
C ILE A 10 -53.55 -22.40 8.70
N PHE A 11 -54.27 -21.49 8.03
CA PHE A 11 -53.65 -20.49 7.16
C PHE A 11 -52.74 -19.54 7.94
N PHE A 12 -53.15 -19.11 9.14
CA PHE A 12 -52.33 -18.26 10.01
C PHE A 12 -51.06 -18.99 10.49
N VAL A 13 -51.17 -20.26 10.86
CA VAL A 13 -50.00 -21.08 11.26
C VAL A 13 -49.03 -21.24 10.09
N ILE A 14 -49.52 -21.53 8.89
CA ILE A 14 -48.68 -21.64 7.68
C ILE A 14 -48.02 -20.29 7.35
N ALA A 15 -48.75 -19.18 7.42
CA ALA A 15 -48.21 -17.85 7.17
C ALA A 15 -47.12 -17.47 8.19
N ILE A 16 -47.33 -17.79 9.48
CA ILE A 16 -46.32 -17.58 10.52
C ILE A 16 -45.09 -18.43 10.23
N ILE A 17 -45.24 -19.71 9.89
CA ILE A 17 -44.11 -20.59 9.58
C ILE A 17 -43.34 -20.06 8.36
N ILE A 18 -44.03 -19.62 7.30
CA ILE A 18 -43.39 -19.04 6.11
C ILE A 18 -42.66 -17.74 6.45
N CYS A 19 -43.29 -16.81 7.18
CA CYS A 19 -42.64 -15.58 7.63
C CYS A 19 -41.44 -15.85 8.54
N THR A 20 -41.54 -16.84 9.42
CA THR A 20 -40.44 -17.24 10.30
C THR A 20 -39.33 -17.91 9.50
N ALA A 21 -39.64 -18.74 8.51
CA ALA A 21 -38.66 -19.34 7.60
C ALA A 21 -37.99 -18.32 6.70
N ILE A 22 -38.70 -17.28 6.23
CA ILE A 22 -38.13 -16.16 5.48
C ILE A 22 -37.27 -15.29 6.39
N TYR A 23 -37.72 -14.99 7.62
CA TYR A 23 -36.95 -14.24 8.61
C TYR A 23 -35.67 -14.99 9.00
N ILE A 24 -35.79 -16.29 9.26
CA ILE A 24 -34.68 -17.18 9.52
C ILE A 24 -33.80 -17.26 8.27
N ASN A 25 -34.28 -17.40 7.04
CA ASN A 25 -33.40 -17.41 5.86
C ASN A 25 -32.77 -16.04 5.55
N LYS A 26 -33.38 -14.93 5.98
CA LYS A 26 -32.83 -13.57 5.84
C LYS A 26 -31.79 -13.24 6.91
N HIS A 27 -31.85 -13.91 8.08
CA HIS A 27 -30.88 -13.76 9.18
C HIS A 27 -29.89 -14.93 9.32
N ASN A 28 -30.22 -16.11 8.79
CA ASN A 28 -29.39 -17.30 8.58
C ASN A 28 -29.02 -17.48 7.11
N SER A 29 -29.20 -16.46 6.27
CA SER A 29 -28.27 -16.28 5.16
C SER A 29 -26.93 -16.09 5.83
N LYS A 30 -26.24 -17.20 6.09
CA LYS A 30 -24.79 -17.22 6.21
C LYS A 30 -24.34 -16.24 5.13
N ASN A 31 -23.67 -15.17 5.53
CA ASN A 31 -22.82 -14.46 4.61
C ASN A 31 -21.98 -15.56 3.95
N GLU A 32 -22.30 -15.93 2.72
CA GLU A 32 -21.48 -16.82 1.89
C GLU A 32 -20.19 -16.09 1.46
N ASP A 33 -19.95 -14.90 2.01
CA ASP A 33 -18.67 -14.22 1.98
C ASP A 33 -17.75 -14.86 3.02
N MET A 34 -16.71 -15.55 2.52
CA MET A 34 -15.69 -16.33 3.23
C MET A 34 -15.05 -15.65 4.46
N GLU A 35 -15.77 -15.52 5.57
CA GLU A 35 -15.23 -15.08 6.85
C GLU A 35 -14.51 -16.25 7.53
N THR A 36 -13.21 -16.41 7.26
CA THR A 36 -12.37 -17.34 8.03
C THR A 36 -11.66 -16.57 9.13
N LYS A 37 -12.13 -16.71 10.38
CA LYS A 37 -11.41 -16.23 11.56
C LYS A 37 -10.42 -17.29 12.00
N VAL A 38 -9.14 -16.95 12.02
CA VAL A 38 -8.07 -17.82 12.54
C VAL A 38 -7.43 -17.16 13.76
N GLN A 39 -7.21 -17.95 14.81
CA GLN A 39 -6.40 -17.48 15.95
C GLN A 39 -4.97 -17.26 15.47
N PHE A 40 -4.49 -16.04 15.65
CA PHE A 40 -3.16 -15.63 15.24
C PHE A 40 -2.67 -14.54 16.17
N GLU A 41 -1.50 -14.75 16.76
CA GLU A 41 -0.84 -13.77 17.62
C GLU A 41 -0.15 -12.72 16.75
N TYR A 42 -0.94 -11.77 16.25
CA TYR A 42 -0.39 -10.59 15.59
C TYR A 42 0.33 -9.72 16.63
N ASN A 43 1.54 -9.28 16.27
CA ASN A 43 2.31 -8.28 17.01
C ASN A 43 2.58 -7.11 16.06
N SER A 44 2.44 -5.88 16.55
CA SER A 44 2.71 -4.65 15.78
C SER A 44 4.12 -4.57 15.20
N ASN A 45 5.09 -5.28 15.79
CA ASN A 45 6.45 -5.39 15.28
C ASN A 45 6.58 -6.32 14.05
N MET A 46 5.50 -7.01 13.66
CA MET A 46 5.47 -7.86 12.48
C MET A 46 5.16 -7.05 11.21
N SER A 47 5.94 -7.32 10.18
CA SER A 47 5.63 -6.88 8.81
C SER A 47 4.74 -7.90 8.14
N VAL A 48 3.62 -7.42 7.58
CA VAL A 48 2.71 -8.23 6.76
C VAL A 48 2.51 -7.51 5.44
N LEU A 49 2.71 -8.23 4.33
CA LEU A 49 2.65 -7.66 2.97
C LEU A 49 1.95 -8.63 2.02
N PRO A 50 1.22 -8.10 1.02
CA PRO A 50 0.71 -8.93 -0.06
C PRO A 50 1.87 -9.47 -0.91
N PHE A 51 1.67 -10.69 -1.42
CA PHE A 51 2.58 -11.34 -2.36
C PHE A 51 1.74 -12.17 -3.33
N GLN A 52 1.29 -11.53 -4.41
CA GLN A 52 0.31 -12.07 -5.35
C GLN A 52 -0.99 -12.47 -4.61
N ASN A 53 -1.48 -13.70 -4.82
CA ASN A 53 -2.64 -14.29 -4.15
C ASN A 53 -2.33 -14.87 -2.76
N THR A 54 -1.15 -14.57 -2.23
CA THR A 54 -0.62 -15.05 -0.94
C THR A 54 -0.11 -13.86 -0.15
N PHE A 55 0.37 -14.08 1.07
CA PHE A 55 0.97 -13.00 1.85
C PHE A 55 2.17 -13.46 2.65
N LEU A 56 2.98 -12.49 3.04
CA LEU A 56 4.18 -12.68 3.84
C LEU A 56 3.96 -12.17 5.25
N ILE A 57 4.54 -12.87 6.22
CA ILE A 57 4.71 -12.43 7.60
C ILE A 57 6.19 -12.48 7.92
N TYR A 58 6.73 -11.37 8.40
CA TYR A 58 8.11 -11.29 8.88
C TYR A 58 8.17 -10.62 10.24
N ASP A 59 8.79 -11.29 11.21
CA ASP A 59 8.91 -10.83 12.60
C ASP A 59 10.36 -10.43 12.98
N GLY A 60 11.24 -10.32 11.99
CA GLY A 60 12.68 -10.11 12.20
C GLY A 60 13.46 -11.38 12.58
N LYS A 61 12.83 -12.56 12.61
CA LYS A 61 13.49 -13.86 12.87
C LYS A 61 13.16 -14.91 11.82
N LYS A 62 11.92 -14.92 11.33
CA LYS A 62 11.42 -15.86 10.32
C LYS A 62 10.51 -15.16 9.34
N LEU A 63 10.73 -15.43 8.05
CA LEU A 63 9.85 -15.06 6.96
C LEU A 63 8.95 -16.26 6.64
N ILE A 64 7.65 -16.06 6.71
CA ILE A 64 6.65 -17.08 6.41
C ILE A 64 5.79 -16.58 5.25
N ARG A 65 5.64 -17.41 4.22
CA ARG A 65 4.62 -17.19 3.19
C ARG A 65 3.40 -18.04 3.51
N LYS A 66 2.23 -17.42 3.53
CA LYS A 66 0.94 -18.08 3.78
C LYS A 66 0.00 -17.96 2.59
N SER A 67 -0.78 -19.01 2.33
CA SER A 67 -1.93 -18.94 1.43
C SER A 67 -2.99 -17.99 2.00
N ASP A 68 -3.95 -17.60 1.15
CA ASP A 68 -5.17 -16.88 1.55
C ASP A 68 -6.10 -17.67 2.51
N THR A 69 -5.81 -18.96 2.71
CA THR A 69 -6.41 -19.88 3.69
C THR A 69 -5.51 -20.17 4.89
N PHE A 70 -4.45 -19.36 5.08
CA PHE A 70 -3.53 -19.39 6.22
C PHE A 70 -2.61 -20.61 6.33
N LYS A 71 -2.53 -21.44 5.29
CA LYS A 71 -1.57 -22.55 5.20
C LYS A 71 -0.17 -22.02 4.91
N ASP A 72 0.83 -22.52 5.64
CA ASP A 72 2.24 -22.21 5.37
C ASP A 72 2.65 -22.82 4.02
N LEU A 73 3.22 -21.97 3.16
CA LEU A 73 3.78 -22.34 1.86
C LEU A 73 5.30 -22.50 1.95
N PHE A 74 5.97 -21.62 2.70
CA PHE A 74 7.36 -21.82 3.12
C PHE A 74 7.63 -21.11 4.45
N THR A 75 8.72 -21.51 5.10
CA THR A 75 9.30 -20.77 6.24
C THR A 75 10.81 -20.68 6.05
N LEU A 76 11.34 -19.46 6.08
CA LEU A 76 12.77 -19.16 6.04
C LEU A 76 13.18 -18.51 7.36
N ARG A 77 14.20 -19.05 8.03
CA ARG A 77 14.79 -18.41 9.21
C ARG A 77 15.79 -17.36 8.76
N LEU A 78 15.52 -16.10 9.03
CA LEU A 78 16.38 -14.96 8.72
C LEU A 78 16.25 -13.92 9.83
N VAL A 79 17.34 -13.68 10.56
CA VAL A 79 17.36 -12.75 11.69
C VAL A 79 17.78 -11.37 11.20
N ALA A 80 16.92 -10.36 11.38
CA ALA A 80 17.20 -8.95 11.14
C ALA A 80 16.40 -8.12 12.15
N SER A 81 17.08 -7.32 12.98
CA SER A 81 16.45 -6.57 14.08
C SER A 81 15.89 -5.21 13.66
N ASN A 82 16.51 -4.58 12.67
CA ASN A 82 16.08 -3.32 12.07
C ASN A 82 16.04 -3.51 10.57
N TYR A 83 14.84 -3.72 10.03
CA TYR A 83 14.68 -4.21 8.67
C TYR A 83 13.66 -3.41 7.86
N VAL A 84 13.80 -3.48 6.54
CA VAL A 84 12.76 -3.09 5.58
C VAL A 84 12.50 -4.29 4.69
N ILE A 85 11.24 -4.62 4.49
CA ILE A 85 10.80 -5.68 3.57
C ILE A 85 9.92 -5.08 2.47
N LYS A 86 10.19 -5.47 1.23
CA LYS A 86 9.42 -5.09 0.05
C LYS A 86 9.29 -6.30 -0.88
N THR A 87 8.28 -6.28 -1.73
CA THR A 87 8.04 -7.31 -2.74
C THR A 87 7.94 -6.66 -4.12
N MET A 88 8.37 -7.39 -5.15
CA MET A 88 8.13 -7.00 -6.53
C MET A 88 8.08 -8.26 -7.39
N SER A 89 7.02 -8.40 -8.19
CA SER A 89 6.78 -9.58 -9.01
C SER A 89 6.81 -10.88 -8.18
N GLU A 90 7.81 -11.74 -8.39
CA GLU A 90 8.01 -13.01 -7.68
C GLU A 90 9.17 -12.96 -6.66
N ASP A 91 9.72 -11.77 -6.41
CA ASP A 91 10.89 -11.58 -5.56
C ASP A 91 10.51 -10.87 -4.25
N ILE A 92 11.22 -11.26 -3.19
CA ILE A 92 11.10 -10.71 -1.84
C ILE A 92 12.45 -10.09 -1.48
N TYR A 93 12.44 -8.85 -1.04
CA TYR A 93 13.64 -8.12 -0.67
C TYR A 93 13.60 -7.76 0.81
N ILE A 94 14.67 -8.11 1.53
CA ILE A 94 14.84 -7.76 2.94
C ILE A 94 16.14 -7.01 3.09
N LEU A 95 16.05 -5.74 3.48
CA LEU A 95 17.17 -4.92 3.90
C LEU A 95 17.36 -5.10 5.41
N ASP A 96 18.45 -5.74 5.82
CA ASP A 96 18.95 -5.69 7.20
C ASP A 96 19.82 -4.45 7.38
N LYS A 97 19.30 -3.46 8.10
CA LYS A 97 20.00 -2.19 8.34
C LYS A 97 21.12 -2.31 9.38
N THR A 98 21.04 -3.31 10.26
CA THR A 98 22.03 -3.55 11.31
C THR A 98 23.26 -4.23 10.71
N GLU A 99 23.05 -5.34 10.01
CA GLU A 99 24.12 -6.13 9.39
C GLU A 99 24.58 -5.56 8.04
N LYS A 100 23.87 -4.56 7.52
CA LYS A 100 24.11 -3.90 6.23
C LYS A 100 24.11 -4.91 5.07
N ILE A 101 23.08 -5.75 5.04
CA ILE A 101 22.87 -6.76 4.00
C ILE A 101 21.52 -6.53 3.34
N LEU A 102 21.51 -6.54 2.00
CA LEU A 102 20.28 -6.65 1.21
C LEU A 102 20.17 -8.09 0.70
N TYR A 103 19.09 -8.77 1.09
CA TYR A 103 18.75 -10.12 0.64
C TYR A 103 17.72 -10.06 -0.48
N LYS A 104 17.90 -10.91 -1.49
CA LYS A 104 16.89 -11.27 -2.48
C LYS A 104 16.47 -12.71 -2.25
N ILE A 105 15.18 -12.91 -2.02
CA ILE A 105 14.57 -14.21 -1.71
C ILE A 105 13.55 -14.53 -2.79
N SER A 106 13.58 -15.75 -3.33
CA SER A 106 12.63 -16.22 -4.34
C SER A 106 11.24 -16.45 -3.75
N LYS A 107 10.24 -16.61 -4.62
CA LYS A 107 8.88 -17.02 -4.24
C LYS A 107 8.81 -18.35 -3.46
N ASP A 108 9.84 -19.18 -3.58
CA ASP A 108 9.96 -20.49 -2.93
C ASP A 108 10.66 -20.42 -1.57
N GLY A 109 11.12 -19.23 -1.16
CA GLY A 109 11.73 -18.99 0.15
C GLY A 109 13.25 -19.23 0.20
N GLU A 110 13.91 -19.27 -0.95
CA GLU A 110 15.37 -19.44 -1.05
C GLU A 110 16.07 -18.09 -1.20
N ILE A 111 17.17 -17.87 -0.46
CA ILE A 111 18.02 -16.69 -0.67
C ILE A 111 18.79 -16.91 -1.98
N VAL A 112 18.37 -16.22 -3.04
CA VAL A 112 18.95 -16.37 -4.39
C VAL A 112 20.13 -15.41 -4.61
N SER A 113 20.16 -14.28 -3.90
CA SER A 113 21.30 -13.37 -3.88
C SER A 113 21.33 -12.56 -2.60
N GLN A 114 22.51 -12.06 -2.24
CA GLN A 114 22.70 -11.11 -1.17
C GLN A 114 23.88 -10.17 -1.48
N VAL A 115 23.81 -8.95 -0.97
CA VAL A 115 24.92 -7.99 -1.08
C VAL A 115 25.15 -7.27 0.24
N LYS A 116 26.42 -7.11 0.62
CA LYS A 116 26.85 -6.25 1.72
C LYS A 116 27.18 -4.86 1.21
N PHE A 117 26.81 -3.84 1.98
CA PHE A 117 27.11 -2.44 1.71
C PHE A 117 27.70 -1.77 2.96
N VAL A 118 28.29 -0.58 2.80
CA VAL A 118 29.03 0.09 3.89
C VAL A 118 28.24 1.23 4.53
N GLU A 119 27.29 1.78 3.78
CA GLU A 119 26.44 2.91 4.14
C GLU A 119 25.34 2.51 5.13
N ASN A 120 24.57 3.48 5.64
CA ASN A 120 23.43 3.21 6.51
C ASN A 120 22.16 3.11 5.66
N GLY A 121 21.73 1.88 5.36
CA GLY A 121 20.55 1.63 4.55
C GLY A 121 19.27 2.17 5.20
N GLN A 122 18.49 2.94 4.43
CA GLN A 122 17.25 3.58 4.91
C GLN A 122 16.01 2.90 4.37
N ASN A 123 15.98 2.59 3.08
CA ASN A 123 14.83 2.00 2.40
C ASN A 123 15.27 1.25 1.15
N ILE A 124 14.36 0.47 0.58
CA ILE A 124 14.56 -0.20 -0.71
C ILE A 124 13.35 0.02 -1.62
N TYR A 125 13.64 0.13 -2.92
CA TYR A 125 12.64 0.27 -3.98
C TYR A 125 12.97 -0.76 -5.07
N PRO A 126 12.45 -1.99 -4.95
CA PRO A 126 12.47 -2.94 -6.06
C PRO A 126 11.66 -2.39 -7.24
N LEU A 127 12.22 -2.48 -8.45
CA LEU A 127 11.66 -1.89 -9.66
C LEU A 127 11.10 -2.98 -10.58
N LYS A 128 10.13 -2.63 -11.45
CA LYS A 128 9.54 -3.60 -12.39
C LYS A 128 10.52 -4.13 -13.44
N ASN A 129 11.60 -3.39 -13.74
CA ASN A 129 12.69 -3.86 -14.60
C ASN A 129 13.64 -4.85 -13.89
N SER A 130 13.29 -5.30 -12.68
CA SER A 130 14.07 -6.21 -11.82
C SER A 130 15.33 -5.61 -11.18
N ASP A 131 15.62 -4.33 -11.38
CA ASP A 131 16.63 -3.62 -10.60
C ASP A 131 16.08 -3.29 -9.20
N VAL A 132 16.98 -2.98 -8.26
CA VAL A 132 16.61 -2.57 -6.90
C VAL A 132 17.40 -1.33 -6.51
N VAL A 133 16.69 -0.31 -6.05
CA VAL A 133 17.30 0.90 -5.50
C VAL A 133 17.39 0.78 -3.99
N LEU A 134 18.61 0.79 -3.46
CA LEU A 134 18.88 0.94 -2.03
C LEU A 134 19.08 2.41 -1.72
N GLN A 135 18.18 3.00 -0.94
CA GLN A 135 18.40 4.32 -0.36
C GLN A 135 19.30 4.19 0.86
N TYR A 136 20.30 5.07 0.96
CA TYR A 136 21.20 5.11 2.10
C TYR A 136 21.43 6.53 2.60
N SER A 137 21.94 6.62 3.82
CA SER A 137 22.53 7.82 4.40
C SER A 137 23.96 7.54 4.88
N THR A 138 24.72 8.61 5.05
CA THR A 138 26.07 8.58 5.62
C THR A 138 26.11 9.35 6.94
N GLY A 139 27.18 9.17 7.72
CA GLY A 139 27.37 9.92 8.98
C GLY A 139 27.72 11.41 8.79
N VAL A 140 27.80 11.91 7.55
CA VAL A 140 28.26 13.28 7.21
C VAL A 140 27.26 14.02 6.31
N ASN A 141 25.97 13.94 6.63
CA ASN A 141 24.88 14.68 5.95
C ASN A 141 24.85 14.47 4.43
N THR A 142 25.14 13.26 3.97
CA THR A 142 24.98 12.88 2.56
C THR A 142 24.10 11.65 2.47
N ASP A 143 22.98 11.77 1.78
CA ASP A 143 22.18 10.64 1.35
C ASP A 143 22.54 10.24 -0.08
N GLY A 144 22.10 9.06 -0.48
CA GLY A 144 22.27 8.59 -1.83
C GLY A 144 21.43 7.38 -2.13
N ILE A 145 21.61 6.88 -3.35
CA ILE A 145 21.03 5.64 -3.81
C ILE A 145 22.09 4.75 -4.46
N ILE A 146 22.05 3.46 -4.15
CA ILE A 146 22.78 2.43 -4.88
C ILE A 146 21.76 1.66 -5.72
N ILE A 147 22.02 1.54 -7.02
CA ILE A 147 21.22 0.71 -7.90
C ILE A 147 21.93 -0.63 -8.10
N TYR A 148 21.21 -1.70 -7.80
CA TYR A 148 21.60 -3.08 -8.04
C TYR A 148 20.80 -3.69 -9.18
N ASP A 149 21.43 -4.58 -9.95
CA ASP A 149 20.72 -5.41 -10.92
C ASP A 149 19.93 -6.55 -10.25
N LYS A 150 19.26 -7.35 -11.07
CA LYS A 150 18.47 -8.52 -10.64
C LYS A 150 19.25 -9.57 -9.82
N ASP A 151 20.57 -9.58 -9.91
CA ASP A 151 21.47 -10.52 -9.22
C ASP A 151 22.15 -9.83 -8.01
N LEU A 152 21.71 -8.62 -7.65
CA LEU A 152 22.29 -7.74 -6.65
C LEU A 152 23.74 -7.27 -6.95
N LYS A 153 24.12 -7.19 -8.22
CA LYS A 153 25.40 -6.57 -8.62
C LYS A 153 25.22 -5.06 -8.77
N LYS A 154 26.15 -4.29 -8.20
CA LYS A 154 26.08 -2.83 -8.24
C LYS A 154 26.19 -2.32 -9.67
N LYS A 155 25.18 -1.59 -10.14
CA LYS A 155 25.17 -0.89 -11.43
C LYS A 155 25.67 0.55 -11.30
N LYS A 156 25.16 1.27 -10.30
CA LYS A 156 25.41 2.69 -10.11
C LYS A 156 25.29 3.05 -8.63
N ASP A 157 25.97 4.12 -8.27
CA ASP A 157 26.07 4.67 -6.92
C ASP A 157 26.00 6.18 -7.06
N ILE A 158 24.94 6.80 -6.54
CA ILE A 158 24.62 8.21 -6.75
C ILE A 158 24.44 8.85 -5.38
N ASN A 159 25.29 9.83 -5.07
CA ASN A 159 25.23 10.58 -3.84
C ASN A 159 24.65 11.98 -4.05
N TYR A 160 24.06 12.51 -2.99
CA TYR A 160 23.44 13.82 -2.95
C TYR A 160 23.95 14.58 -1.73
N PRO A 161 25.06 15.33 -1.89
CA PRO A 161 25.67 16.06 -0.79
C PRO A 161 24.69 17.05 -0.17
N ASN A 162 24.59 17.04 1.17
CA ASN A 162 23.68 17.90 1.95
C ASN A 162 22.18 17.72 1.60
N GLY A 163 21.82 16.61 0.94
CA GLY A 163 20.44 16.27 0.61
C GLY A 163 19.95 15.08 1.43
N LEU A 164 18.65 15.07 1.72
CA LEU A 164 17.91 13.93 2.24
C LEU A 164 17.07 13.32 1.13
N VAL A 165 17.21 12.02 0.88
CA VAL A 165 16.36 11.35 -0.12
C VAL A 165 14.99 11.10 0.51
N ASN A 166 13.94 11.74 -0.01
CA ASN A 166 12.59 11.59 0.53
C ASN A 166 11.87 10.38 -0.05
N THR A 167 11.89 10.26 -1.38
CA THR A 167 11.21 9.18 -2.08
C THR A 167 11.83 8.90 -3.44
N VAL A 168 11.58 7.71 -3.94
CA VAL A 168 11.98 7.22 -5.25
C VAL A 168 10.74 6.68 -5.95
N ALA A 169 10.53 7.06 -7.20
CA ALA A 169 9.47 6.53 -8.04
C ALA A 169 10.03 6.03 -9.38
N TYR A 170 9.33 5.10 -9.99
CA TYR A 170 9.75 4.47 -11.24
C TYR A 170 8.60 4.49 -12.25
N GLU A 171 8.81 5.11 -13.40
CA GLU A 171 7.84 5.16 -14.50
C GLU A 171 8.18 4.08 -15.52
N GLU A 172 7.29 3.10 -15.66
CA GLU A 172 7.57 1.86 -16.39
C GLU A 172 7.66 2.04 -17.91
N ARG A 173 6.91 2.98 -18.46
CA ARG A 173 6.79 3.17 -19.92
C ARG A 173 8.07 3.75 -20.51
N THR A 174 8.75 4.59 -19.77
CA THR A 174 10.00 5.28 -20.11
C THR A 174 11.20 4.66 -19.41
N ASN A 175 10.97 3.84 -18.38
CA ASN A 175 11.99 3.31 -17.47
C ASN A 175 12.77 4.42 -16.75
N ASN A 176 12.11 5.55 -16.51
CA ASN A 176 12.71 6.66 -15.79
C ASN A 176 12.63 6.45 -14.28
N LEU A 177 13.72 6.77 -13.60
CA LEU A 177 13.80 6.81 -12.15
C LEU A 177 13.71 8.26 -11.69
N PHE A 178 12.75 8.55 -10.82
CA PHE A 178 12.58 9.84 -10.20
C PHE A 178 13.07 9.77 -8.75
N VAL A 179 13.91 10.71 -8.36
CA VAL A 179 14.45 10.80 -6.99
C VAL A 179 14.15 12.19 -6.45
N SER A 180 13.34 12.25 -5.41
CA SER A 180 13.04 13.49 -4.69
C SER A 180 14.02 13.66 -3.53
N ILE A 181 14.61 14.83 -3.44
CA ILE A 181 15.67 15.17 -2.48
C ILE A 181 15.32 16.45 -1.79
N GLN A 182 15.47 16.49 -0.49
CA GLN A 182 15.23 17.67 0.32
C GLN A 182 16.55 18.22 0.83
N VAL A 183 16.83 19.48 0.49
CA VAL A 183 17.96 20.25 1.01
C VAL A 183 17.38 21.30 1.93
N VAL A 184 17.80 21.28 3.20
CA VAL A 184 17.40 22.29 4.18
C VAL A 184 18.53 23.29 4.31
N ASN A 185 18.29 24.53 3.87
CA ASN A 185 19.17 25.66 4.14
C ASN A 185 18.56 26.51 5.27
N GLU A 186 19.33 27.44 5.84
CA GLU A 186 18.90 28.24 7.01
C GLU A 186 17.56 28.98 6.83
N LEU A 187 17.17 29.29 5.60
CA LEU A 187 15.99 30.12 5.29
C LEU A 187 14.92 29.41 4.43
N ASP A 188 15.27 28.33 3.74
CA ASP A 188 14.42 27.69 2.74
C ASP A 188 14.56 26.17 2.81
N VAL A 189 13.45 25.47 2.63
CA VAL A 189 13.42 24.04 2.32
C VAL A 189 13.35 23.91 0.80
N ILE A 190 14.37 23.33 0.17
CA ILE A 190 14.39 23.11 -1.27
C ILE A 190 14.15 21.63 -1.55
N ASN A 191 13.13 21.34 -2.34
CA ASN A 191 12.95 20.01 -2.91
C ASN A 191 13.49 19.99 -4.34
N SER A 192 14.39 19.04 -4.59
CA SER A 192 14.97 18.76 -5.89
C SER A 192 14.46 17.42 -6.40
N ILE A 193 13.95 17.39 -7.63
CA ILE A 193 13.55 16.16 -8.30
C ILE A 193 14.52 15.88 -9.43
N TYR A 194 15.25 14.78 -9.31
CA TYR A 194 16.14 14.25 -10.34
C TYR A 194 15.42 13.18 -11.15
N VAL A 195 15.56 13.22 -12.47
CA VAL A 195 15.07 12.19 -13.38
C VAL A 195 16.25 11.53 -14.05
N TYR A 196 16.33 10.21 -13.94
CA TYR A 196 17.34 9.39 -14.58
C TYR A 196 16.72 8.48 -15.64
N ASP A 197 17.46 8.20 -16.70
CA ASP A 197 17.06 7.24 -17.73
C ASP A 197 17.24 5.77 -17.28
N PHE A 198 16.99 4.84 -18.19
CA PHE A 198 17.16 3.39 -17.96
C PHE A 198 18.62 2.95 -17.67
N LYS A 199 19.61 3.81 -17.96
CA LYS A 199 21.02 3.60 -17.62
C LYS A 199 21.41 4.32 -16.33
N TYR A 200 20.46 4.99 -15.69
CA TYR A 200 20.66 5.82 -14.51
C TYR A 200 21.56 7.04 -14.76
N GLU A 201 21.51 7.58 -15.97
CA GLU A 201 22.15 8.85 -16.32
C GLU A 201 21.16 10.01 -16.16
N PRO A 202 21.58 11.14 -15.55
CA PRO A 202 20.69 12.27 -15.27
C PRO A 202 20.18 12.89 -16.56
N GLN A 203 18.86 13.03 -16.66
CA GLN A 203 18.18 13.63 -17.82
C GLN A 203 17.65 15.03 -17.49
N LEU A 204 17.04 15.16 -16.32
CA LEU A 204 16.36 16.39 -15.91
C LEU A 204 16.48 16.58 -14.41
N PHE A 205 16.45 17.84 -14.00
CA PHE A 205 16.52 18.26 -12.62
C PHE A 205 15.63 19.49 -12.44
N GLN A 206 14.82 19.50 -11.39
CA GLN A 206 13.97 20.63 -11.07
C GLN A 206 13.98 20.93 -9.56
N ASN A 207 14.03 22.21 -9.22
CA ASN A 207 13.99 22.69 -7.84
C ASN A 207 12.66 23.38 -7.53
N TYR A 208 12.20 23.16 -6.30
CA TYR A 208 11.01 23.76 -5.71
C TYR A 208 11.33 24.31 -4.33
N LYS A 209 10.99 25.56 -4.09
CA LYS A 209 11.07 26.16 -2.76
C LYS A 209 9.83 25.80 -1.94
N ASN A 210 10.04 25.49 -0.66
CA ASN A 210 9.02 25.21 0.34
C ASN A 210 8.03 24.12 -0.09
N LEU A 211 8.57 23.05 -0.67
CA LEU A 211 7.84 21.85 -1.05
C LEU A 211 8.43 20.66 -0.27
N VAL A 212 7.57 19.83 0.32
CA VAL A 212 7.95 18.62 1.05
C VAL A 212 7.29 17.43 0.38
N THR A 213 8.02 16.76 -0.50
CA THR A 213 7.48 15.60 -1.23
C THR A 213 7.26 14.42 -0.29
N MET A 214 5.99 14.09 -0.03
CA MET A 214 5.55 12.88 0.67
C MET A 214 5.46 11.68 -0.27
N ALA A 215 4.95 11.92 -1.48
CA ALA A 215 4.82 10.90 -2.52
C ALA A 215 5.06 11.51 -3.90
N LEU A 216 5.57 10.68 -4.81
CA LEU A 216 5.80 11.03 -6.19
C LEU A 216 5.32 9.87 -7.06
N ASP A 217 4.56 10.17 -8.12
CA ASP A 217 4.03 9.18 -9.03
C ASP A 217 3.84 9.76 -10.43
N VAL A 218 3.59 8.93 -11.44
CA VAL A 218 3.31 9.35 -12.81
C VAL A 218 1.97 8.79 -13.29
N LEU A 219 1.08 9.69 -13.71
CA LEU A 219 -0.23 9.36 -14.26
C LEU A 219 -0.32 9.78 -15.73
N GLY A 220 -0.13 8.82 -16.63
CA GLY A 220 -0.08 9.08 -18.07
C GLY A 220 1.13 9.94 -18.44
N ASN A 221 0.91 11.21 -18.77
CA ASN A 221 1.98 12.18 -19.04
C ASN A 221 2.19 13.18 -17.90
N ASN A 222 1.48 13.02 -16.79
CA ASN A 222 1.53 13.94 -15.68
C ASN A 222 2.41 13.40 -14.56
N ILE A 223 3.31 14.23 -14.05
CA ILE A 223 4.07 13.98 -12.83
C ILE A 223 3.23 14.50 -11.66
N LEU A 224 3.00 13.64 -10.68
CA LEU A 224 2.25 13.96 -9.46
C LEU A 224 3.24 14.12 -8.31
N ILE A 225 3.21 15.27 -7.65
CA ILE A 225 4.00 15.54 -6.45
C ILE A 225 3.05 15.85 -5.31
N LEU A 226 2.98 14.95 -4.34
CA LEU A 226 2.17 15.13 -3.15
C LEU A 226 2.99 15.80 -2.05
N ASP A 227 2.57 16.99 -1.65
CA ASP A 227 2.99 17.72 -0.46
C ASP A 227 1.85 17.69 0.58
N PRO A 228 2.11 17.79 1.89
CA PRO A 228 1.05 17.79 2.90
C PRO A 228 -0.04 18.84 2.65
N THR A 229 0.32 19.96 2.04
CA THR A 229 -0.57 21.10 1.80
C THR A 229 -1.17 21.14 0.40
N ALA A 230 -0.59 20.40 -0.56
CA ALA A 230 -1.04 20.43 -1.94
C ALA A 230 -0.60 19.21 -2.76
N LEU A 231 -1.42 18.82 -3.73
CA LEU A 231 -1.00 17.99 -4.85
C LEU A 231 -0.65 18.91 -6.01
N TYR A 232 0.57 18.78 -6.53
CA TYR A 232 1.00 19.41 -7.77
C TYR A 232 0.90 18.41 -8.91
N ILE A 233 0.19 18.79 -9.96
CA ILE A 233 0.07 18.04 -11.21
C ILE A 233 0.87 18.79 -12.25
N MET A 234 1.91 18.15 -12.76
CA MET A 234 2.86 18.76 -13.69
C MET A 234 2.92 17.98 -14.99
N ASP A 235 3.30 18.63 -16.08
CA ASP A 235 3.65 17.93 -17.31
C ASP A 235 5.03 17.28 -17.21
N LYS A 236 5.44 16.57 -18.27
CA LYS A 236 6.75 15.92 -18.38
C LYS A 236 7.95 16.89 -18.28
N ASP A 237 7.73 18.18 -18.54
CA ASP A 237 8.75 19.23 -18.50
C ASP A 237 8.68 19.98 -17.15
N PHE A 238 7.97 19.43 -16.16
CA PHE A 238 7.72 19.99 -14.83
C PHE A 238 7.00 21.34 -14.81
N LYS A 239 6.25 21.67 -15.86
CA LYS A 239 5.37 22.85 -15.84
C LYS A 239 4.09 22.52 -15.10
N ASN A 240 3.67 23.42 -14.22
CA ASN A 240 2.45 23.24 -13.43
C ASN A 240 1.23 23.25 -14.35
N VAL A 241 0.53 22.11 -14.43
CA VAL A 241 -0.73 21.95 -15.13
C VAL A 241 -1.89 22.29 -14.19
N SER A 242 -1.80 21.84 -12.94
CA SER A 242 -2.81 22.11 -11.91
C SER A 242 -2.22 21.98 -10.50
N LYS A 243 -2.84 22.69 -9.56
CA LYS A 243 -2.54 22.59 -8.13
C LYS A 243 -3.84 22.38 -7.35
N VAL A 244 -3.88 21.31 -6.57
CA VAL A 244 -4.99 20.99 -5.67
C VAL A 244 -4.55 21.25 -4.24
N SER A 245 -5.16 22.21 -3.56
CA SER A 245 -4.89 22.48 -2.14
C SER A 245 -5.60 21.48 -1.22
N ALA A 246 -4.89 21.06 -0.17
CA ALA A 246 -5.47 20.33 0.95
C ALA A 246 -6.45 21.24 1.70
N GLN A 247 -7.53 20.65 2.21
CA GLN A 247 -8.44 21.31 3.14
C GLN A 247 -8.00 21.12 4.60
N ALA A 248 -7.31 20.02 4.90
CA ALA A 248 -6.70 19.74 6.19
C ALA A 248 -5.19 19.50 6.02
N SER A 249 -4.82 18.28 5.65
CA SER A 249 -3.45 17.88 5.29
C SER A 249 -3.55 16.57 4.54
N PHE A 250 -2.90 16.46 3.38
CA PHE A 250 -2.87 15.18 2.69
C PHE A 250 -2.04 14.17 3.45
N GLU A 251 -2.58 12.96 3.60
CA GLU A 251 -1.91 11.85 4.30
C GLU A 251 -1.47 10.74 3.34
N ARG A 252 -2.21 10.55 2.25
CA ARG A 252 -1.99 9.46 1.29
C ARG A 252 -2.54 9.82 -0.08
N MET A 253 -1.84 9.38 -1.12
CA MET A 253 -2.29 9.39 -2.51
C MET A 253 -2.36 7.96 -3.04
N ILE A 254 -3.45 7.64 -3.73
CA ILE A 254 -3.58 6.41 -4.53
C ILE A 254 -4.10 6.76 -5.91
N ILE A 255 -3.57 6.07 -6.92
CA ILE A 255 -4.06 6.14 -8.30
C ILE A 255 -4.88 4.89 -8.59
N ALA A 256 -6.08 5.09 -9.12
CA ALA A 256 -6.95 4.01 -9.58
C ALA A 256 -7.85 4.51 -10.71
N ASN A 257 -8.02 3.72 -11.78
CA ASN A 257 -8.85 4.06 -12.95
C ASN A 257 -8.65 5.48 -13.49
N ASP A 258 -7.39 5.88 -13.71
CA ASP A 258 -7.01 7.23 -14.16
C ASP A 258 -7.50 8.39 -13.28
N LYS A 259 -7.87 8.10 -12.02
CA LYS A 259 -8.24 9.07 -10.99
C LYS A 259 -7.23 9.08 -9.86
N ILE A 260 -7.17 10.22 -9.18
CA ILE A 260 -6.29 10.49 -8.06
C ILE A 260 -7.14 10.56 -6.79
N TYR A 261 -6.92 9.63 -5.87
CA TYR A 261 -7.59 9.55 -4.58
C TYR A 261 -6.67 10.15 -3.52
N LEU A 262 -7.10 11.23 -2.88
CA LEU A 262 -6.35 11.95 -1.87
C LEU A 262 -7.06 11.86 -0.52
N GLN A 263 -6.41 11.26 0.47
CA GLN A 263 -6.86 11.32 1.86
C GLN A 263 -6.50 12.70 2.43
N ASP A 264 -7.49 13.55 2.62
CA ASP A 264 -7.39 14.95 3.07
C ASP A 264 -7.83 15.05 4.53
N GLY A 265 -6.87 14.86 5.43
CA GLY A 265 -7.09 14.56 6.84
C GLY A 265 -7.56 13.12 7.08
N GLU A 266 -7.89 12.80 8.34
CA GLU A 266 -8.09 11.42 8.76
C GLU A 266 -9.34 10.74 8.17
N LYS A 267 -10.39 11.50 7.82
CA LYS A 267 -11.73 10.96 7.53
C LYS A 267 -12.28 11.30 6.14
N ASN A 268 -11.58 12.10 5.36
CA ASN A 268 -12.08 12.53 4.06
C ASN A 268 -11.18 12.03 2.95
N VAL A 269 -11.80 11.56 1.88
CA VAL A 269 -11.10 11.26 0.63
C VAL A 269 -11.72 12.09 -0.47
N ARG A 270 -10.87 12.89 -1.13
CA ARG A 270 -11.23 13.69 -2.29
C ARG A 270 -10.66 13.03 -3.54
N ILE A 271 -11.51 12.86 -4.55
CA ILE A 271 -11.20 12.12 -5.78
C ILE A 271 -11.13 13.12 -6.92
N PHE A 272 -10.02 13.11 -7.65
CA PHE A 272 -9.77 14.02 -8.76
C PHE A 272 -9.56 13.25 -10.06
N ASP A 273 -9.87 13.89 -11.18
CA ASP A 273 -9.40 13.42 -12.48
C ASP A 273 -7.90 13.72 -12.64
N LYS A 274 -7.29 13.20 -13.72
CA LYS A 274 -5.88 13.43 -14.04
C LYS A 274 -5.49 14.91 -14.26
N ALA A 275 -6.47 15.80 -14.48
CA ALA A 275 -6.25 17.25 -14.64
C ALA A 275 -6.39 18.02 -13.31
N GLY A 276 -6.79 17.35 -12.23
CA GLY A 276 -6.96 17.94 -10.91
C GLY A 276 -8.35 18.54 -10.67
N ASN A 277 -9.35 18.22 -11.50
CA ASN A 277 -10.72 18.60 -11.23
C ASN A 277 -11.33 17.65 -10.22
N LEU A 278 -12.03 18.18 -9.21
CA LEU A 278 -12.74 17.38 -8.22
C LEU A 278 -13.87 16.60 -8.91
N VAL A 279 -13.87 15.28 -8.74
CA VAL A 279 -14.88 14.35 -9.25
C VAL A 279 -15.88 14.00 -8.15
N GLU A 280 -15.38 13.70 -6.96
CA GLU A 280 -16.19 13.22 -5.84
C GLU A 280 -15.46 13.49 -4.51
N GLU A 281 -16.23 13.64 -3.44
CA GLU A 281 -15.73 13.71 -2.07
C GLU A 281 -16.47 12.69 -1.20
N LYS A 282 -15.73 11.89 -0.44
CA LYS A 282 -16.24 10.88 0.48
C LYS A 282 -15.82 11.23 1.90
N SER A 283 -16.80 11.33 2.80
CA SER A 283 -16.55 11.50 4.24
C SER A 283 -16.92 10.21 4.99
N PHE A 284 -16.00 9.73 5.81
CA PHE A 284 -16.14 8.51 6.58
C PHE A 284 -16.44 8.82 8.06
N LYS A 285 -17.12 7.89 8.74
CA LYS A 285 -17.46 8.05 10.17
C LYS A 285 -16.20 7.98 11.04
N GLU A 286 -15.28 7.10 10.66
CA GLU A 286 -14.03 6.81 11.35
C GLU A 286 -12.80 7.22 10.53
N PRO A 287 -11.64 7.43 11.19
CA PRO A 287 -10.36 7.60 10.51
C PRO A 287 -10.04 6.44 9.57
N ILE A 288 -9.62 6.76 8.34
CA ILE A 288 -9.15 5.80 7.35
C ILE A 288 -7.69 5.47 7.65
N ILE A 289 -7.44 4.23 8.07
CA ILE A 289 -6.09 3.75 8.37
C ILE A 289 -5.39 3.21 7.12
N ASN A 290 -6.14 2.77 6.10
CA ASN A 290 -5.57 2.28 4.85
C ASN A 290 -6.49 2.47 3.64
N MET A 291 -5.89 2.56 2.46
CA MET A 291 -6.59 2.57 1.17
C MET A 291 -5.89 1.58 0.22
N PHE A 292 -6.65 0.86 -0.60
CA PHE A 292 -6.11 -0.08 -1.57
C PHE A 292 -6.77 0.08 -2.93
N THR A 293 -6.00 -0.07 -4.01
CA THR A 293 -6.55 -0.23 -5.35
C THR A 293 -6.91 -1.69 -5.60
N ASN A 294 -8.17 -1.95 -5.94
CA ASN A 294 -8.67 -3.24 -6.41
C ASN A 294 -9.22 -3.07 -7.82
N VAL A 295 -8.45 -3.41 -8.86
CA VAL A 295 -8.80 -3.38 -10.30
C VAL A 295 -9.64 -2.17 -10.73
N SER A 296 -10.95 -2.18 -10.45
CA SER A 296 -11.98 -1.19 -10.77
C SER A 296 -12.41 -0.26 -9.64
N GLN A 297 -11.94 -0.41 -8.40
CA GLN A 297 -12.38 0.41 -7.26
C GLN A 297 -11.25 0.65 -6.23
N VAL A 298 -11.53 1.56 -5.29
CA VAL A 298 -10.69 1.77 -4.12
C VAL A 298 -11.41 1.23 -2.89
N VAL A 299 -10.71 0.41 -2.11
CA VAL A 299 -11.17 -0.12 -0.82
C VAL A 299 -10.61 0.76 0.28
N TYR A 300 -11.46 1.23 1.17
CA TYR A 300 -11.09 2.03 2.33
C TYR A 300 -11.23 1.20 3.59
N VAL A 301 -10.25 1.30 4.49
CA VAL A 301 -10.24 0.54 5.74
C VAL A 301 -10.11 1.52 6.90
N SER A 302 -11.10 1.53 7.80
CA SER A 302 -11.03 2.17 9.11
C SER A 302 -10.67 1.14 10.20
N LYS A 303 -10.80 1.52 11.48
CA LYS A 303 -10.55 0.62 12.59
C LYS A 303 -11.65 -0.42 12.78
N SER A 304 -12.88 -0.13 12.36
CA SER A 304 -14.02 -1.07 12.52
C SER A 304 -14.86 -1.26 11.26
N GLU A 305 -14.60 -0.53 10.18
CA GLU A 305 -15.38 -0.62 8.94
C GLU A 305 -14.44 -0.78 7.72
N ILE A 306 -14.87 -1.58 6.75
CA ILE A 306 -14.25 -1.72 5.43
C ILE A 306 -15.28 -1.25 4.43
N TYR A 307 -14.93 -0.23 3.64
CA TYR A 307 -15.80 0.36 2.64
C TYR A 307 -15.36 -0.05 1.23
N SER A 308 -16.31 -0.49 0.42
CA SER A 308 -16.11 -0.74 -1.01
C SER A 308 -17.32 -0.22 -1.79
N ASP A 309 -17.21 -0.06 -3.11
CA ASP A 309 -18.30 0.53 -3.90
C ASP A 309 -19.57 -0.36 -3.93
N LYS A 310 -19.43 -1.67 -3.64
CA LYS A 310 -20.54 -2.63 -3.68
C LYS A 310 -21.04 -3.06 -2.30
N LYS A 311 -20.16 -3.14 -1.31
CA LYS A 311 -20.50 -3.67 0.01
C LYS A 311 -19.58 -3.13 1.10
N ASP A 312 -20.19 -2.70 2.18
CA ASP A 312 -19.47 -2.36 3.41
C ASP A 312 -19.47 -3.55 4.37
N TYR A 313 -18.38 -3.68 5.12
CA TYR A 313 -18.22 -4.71 6.15
C TYR A 313 -17.96 -4.04 7.48
N VAL A 314 -18.71 -4.45 8.50
CA VAL A 314 -18.48 -4.05 9.89
C VAL A 314 -17.69 -5.15 10.59
N VAL A 315 -16.58 -4.77 11.23
CA VAL A 315 -15.69 -5.65 11.98
C VAL A 315 -15.82 -5.31 13.47
N GLN A 316 -16.02 -6.35 14.29
CA GLN A 316 -16.22 -6.15 15.73
C GLN A 316 -14.90 -5.85 16.46
N GLU A 317 -13.78 -6.37 15.96
CA GLU A 317 -12.44 -6.10 16.47
C GLU A 317 -11.83 -4.83 15.85
N VAL A 318 -10.91 -4.22 16.59
CA VAL A 318 -10.11 -3.08 16.11
C VAL A 318 -9.07 -3.59 15.12
N ILE A 319 -9.21 -3.20 13.85
CA ILE A 319 -8.24 -3.50 12.80
C ILE A 319 -6.94 -2.73 13.08
N ASP A 320 -5.85 -3.47 13.27
CA ASP A 320 -4.51 -2.94 13.46
C ASP A 320 -3.76 -2.79 12.13
N LYS A 321 -3.98 -3.73 11.20
CA LYS A 321 -3.32 -3.76 9.89
C LYS A 321 -4.18 -4.46 8.86
N SER A 322 -3.96 -4.13 7.59
CA SER A 322 -4.67 -4.72 6.47
C SER A 322 -3.75 -4.89 5.27
N ILE A 323 -4.02 -5.90 4.45
CA ILE A 323 -3.37 -6.13 3.16
C ILE A 323 -4.41 -6.62 2.15
N LEU A 324 -4.35 -6.10 0.92
CA LEU A 324 -5.17 -6.58 -0.19
C LEU A 324 -4.35 -7.51 -1.08
N LEU A 325 -4.83 -8.73 -1.31
CA LEU A 325 -4.22 -9.71 -2.19
C LEU A 325 -4.69 -9.53 -3.64
N SER A 326 -3.92 -10.04 -4.60
CA SER A 326 -4.25 -9.94 -6.04
C SER A 326 -5.50 -10.72 -6.46
N ASN A 327 -6.00 -11.63 -5.61
CA ASN A 327 -7.27 -12.33 -5.81
C ASN A 327 -8.46 -11.63 -5.11
N ASN A 328 -8.32 -10.34 -4.83
CA ASN A 328 -9.33 -9.48 -4.19
C ASN A 328 -9.74 -9.92 -2.78
N LYS A 329 -8.87 -10.65 -2.09
CA LYS A 329 -9.07 -10.95 -0.68
C LYS A 329 -8.37 -9.89 0.16
N LEU A 330 -9.14 -9.18 0.96
CA LEU A 330 -8.62 -8.28 1.99
C LEU A 330 -8.39 -9.10 3.26
N ILE A 331 -7.15 -9.17 3.73
CA ILE A 331 -6.81 -9.75 5.02
C ILE A 331 -6.66 -8.62 6.02
N VAL A 332 -7.37 -8.71 7.15
CA VAL A 332 -7.24 -7.78 8.27
C VAL A 332 -6.66 -8.51 9.48
N PHE A 333 -5.81 -7.79 10.21
CA PHE A 333 -5.13 -8.23 11.41
C PHE A 333 -5.60 -7.38 12.58
N PHE A 334 -5.87 -8.02 13.70
CA PHE A 334 -6.25 -7.39 14.96
C PHE A 334 -5.65 -8.18 16.12
N ASN A 335 -5.64 -7.59 17.31
CA ASN A 335 -5.14 -8.27 18.49
C ASN A 335 -5.83 -9.63 18.71
N GLY A 336 -5.05 -10.72 18.63
CA GLY A 336 -5.50 -12.09 18.83
C GLY A 336 -6.16 -12.78 17.61
N GLY A 337 -6.15 -12.17 16.42
CA GLY A 337 -6.64 -12.88 15.23
C GLY A 337 -6.49 -12.19 13.89
N ILE A 338 -6.92 -12.92 12.87
CA ILE A 338 -6.97 -12.48 11.48
C ILE A 338 -8.33 -12.86 10.86
N ARG A 339 -8.81 -12.03 9.94
CA ARG A 339 -10.01 -12.29 9.13
C ARG A 339 -9.72 -12.00 7.67
N THR A 340 -10.41 -12.72 6.79
CA THR A 340 -10.36 -12.51 5.34
C THR A 340 -11.73 -12.08 4.85
N PHE A 341 -11.76 -11.08 3.96
CA PHE A 341 -12.94 -10.59 3.27
C PHE A 341 -12.74 -10.71 1.76
N ALA A 342 -13.70 -11.33 1.07
CA ALA A 342 -13.73 -11.32 -0.39
C ALA A 342 -14.32 -10.00 -0.86
N ILE A 343 -13.49 -9.13 -1.45
CA ILE A 343 -13.93 -7.84 -1.95
C ILE A 343 -14.51 -8.03 -3.36
N PRO A 344 -15.81 -7.78 -3.58
CA PRO A 344 -16.43 -7.93 -4.89
C PRO A 344 -15.83 -6.93 -5.89
N TYR A 345 -15.56 -7.36 -7.13
CA TYR A 345 -15.04 -6.49 -8.21
C TYR A 345 -15.90 -5.27 -8.50
#